data_AF-A0A3N5UB25-F1
#
_entry.id   AF-A0A3N5UB25-F1
#
_cell.length_a   1.000
_cell.length_b   1.000
_cell.length_c   1.000
_cell.angle_alpha   90.00
_cell.angle_beta   90.00
_cell.angle_gamma   90.00
#
_symmetry.space_group_name_H-M   'P 1'
#
loop_
_entity.id
_entity.type
_entity.pdbx_description
1 polymer ?
#
loop_
_entity_poly.entity_id
_entity_poly.type
_entity_poly.pdbx_seq_one_letter_code
_entity_poly.pdbx_strand_id
1 'polypeptide(L)' 'MTAPNNLVYERPAGFTDTPTHYCPGCTHGVAHRLVAEVLEEMGVIDKTIGVAP' A
#
# COMPACT_ATOMS: atom_id res chain seq x y z
N MET A 1 -21.82 -0.59 -0.65
CA MET A 1 -21.18 0.34 -1.61
C MET A 1 -21.42 1.75 -1.09
N THR A 2 -20.46 2.28 -0.34
CA THR A 2 -20.57 3.60 0.30
C THR A 2 -20.35 4.68 -0.77
N ALA A 3 -21.05 5.81 -0.67
CA ALA A 3 -20.82 6.96 -1.55
C ALA A 3 -19.32 7.38 -1.51
N PRO A 4 -18.74 7.90 -2.61
CA PRO A 4 -17.31 8.24 -2.70
C PRO A 4 -16.83 9.20 -1.60
N ASN A 5 -17.71 10.03 -1.06
CA ASN A 5 -17.42 10.91 0.09
C ASN A 5 -17.17 10.17 1.42
N ASN A 6 -17.20 8.84 1.46
CA ASN A 6 -16.90 8.02 2.64
C ASN A 6 -15.96 6.85 2.29
N LEU A 7 -15.12 7.02 1.26
CA LEU A 7 -14.04 6.10 0.96
C LEU A 7 -12.89 6.34 1.95
N VAL A 8 -12.75 5.43 2.92
CA VAL A 8 -11.72 5.53 3.98
C VAL A 8 -10.42 4.81 3.57
N TYR A 9 -10.50 3.89 2.61
CA TYR A 9 -9.37 3.10 2.16
C TYR A 9 -9.54 2.65 0.71
N GLU A 10 -8.45 2.78 -0.05
CA GLU A 10 -8.26 2.15 -1.35
C GLU A 10 -6.89 1.48 -1.40
N ARG A 11 -6.75 0.45 -2.23
CA ARG A 11 -5.48 -0.26 -2.37
C ARG A 11 -4.47 0.68 -3.05
N PRO A 12 -3.30 0.95 -2.45
CA PRO A 12 -2.34 1.89 -3.03
C PRO A 12 -1.84 1.41 -4.40
N ALA A 13 -1.60 2.35 -5.32
CA ALA A 13 -1.13 2.06 -6.67
C ALA A 13 0.24 1.36 -6.68
N GLY A 14 1.04 1.54 -5.63
CA GLY A 14 2.34 0.89 -5.47
C GLY A 14 2.26 -0.62 -5.18
N PHE A 15 1.08 -1.20 -4.97
CA PHE A 15 0.91 -2.64 -4.73
C PHE A 15 0.61 -3.40 -6.01
N THR A 16 1.27 -4.54 -6.20
CA THR A 16 0.85 -5.53 -7.21
C THR A 16 -0.46 -6.20 -6.79
N ASP A 17 -1.13 -6.88 -7.72
CA ASP A 17 -2.35 -7.67 -7.43
C ASP A 17 -2.09 -8.92 -6.59
N THR A 18 -0.82 -9.26 -6.35
CA THR A 18 -0.44 -10.45 -5.59
C THR A 18 -0.82 -10.30 -4.11
N PRO A 19 -1.53 -11.27 -3.52
CA PRO A 19 -1.74 -11.32 -2.07
C PRO A 19 -0.42 -11.41 -1.32
N THR A 20 -0.34 -10.78 -0.16
CA THR A 20 0.84 -10.89 0.70
C THR A 20 0.80 -12.18 1.52
N HIS A 21 1.98 -12.71 1.86
CA HIS A 21 2.12 -13.89 2.73
C HIS A 21 2.19 -13.53 4.22
N TYR A 22 1.89 -12.28 4.59
CA TYR A 22 2.05 -11.79 5.95
C TYR A 22 0.96 -12.36 6.88
N CYS A 23 1.36 -12.74 8.09
CA CYS A 23 0.43 -13.21 9.11
C CYS A 23 -0.52 -12.09 9.57
N PRO A 24 -1.78 -12.39 9.91
CA PRO A 24 -2.67 -11.40 10.55
C PRO A 24 -2.05 -10.86 11.84
N GLY A 25 -1.98 -9.53 11.98
CA GLY A 25 -1.45 -8.87 13.19
C GLY A 25 0.07 -8.68 13.24
N CYS A 26 0.86 -9.23 12.31
CA CYS A 26 2.33 -9.07 12.31
C CYS A 26 2.84 -7.71 11.80
N THR A 27 1.93 -6.77 11.52
CA THR A 27 2.13 -5.38 11.05
C THR A 27 2.93 -5.19 9.75
N HIS A 28 3.59 -6.20 9.19
CA HIS A 28 4.32 -6.10 7.92
C HIS A 28 3.45 -5.59 6.76
N GLY A 29 2.22 -6.11 6.63
CA GLY A 29 1.28 -5.64 5.62
C GLY A 29 0.87 -4.18 5.81
N VAL A 30 0.76 -3.72 7.06
CA VAL A 30 0.47 -2.30 7.37
C VAL A 30 1.67 -1.43 7.03
N ALA A 31 2.88 -1.85 7.38
CA ALA A 31 4.10 -1.12 7.05
C ALA A 31 4.27 -0.95 5.54
N HIS A 32 4.12 -2.04 4.76
CA HIS A 32 4.16 -1.96 3.30
C HIS A 32 3.08 -1.03 2.73
N ARG A 33 1.86 -1.08 3.27
CA ARG A 33 0.76 -0.22 2.82
C ARG A 33 1.08 1.26 3.04
N LEU A 34 1.53 1.61 4.25
CA LEU A 34 1.89 2.99 4.59
C LEU A 34 3.05 3.51 3.72
N VAL A 35 4.06 2.68 3.48
CA VAL A 35 5.17 3.06 2.58
C VAL A 35 4.64 3.31 1.17
N ALA A 36 3.78 2.44 0.63
CA ALA A 36 3.20 2.63 -0.70
C ALA A 36 2.32 3.89 -0.80
N GLU A 37 1.49 4.18 0.21
CA GLU A 37 0.65 5.39 0.28
C GLU A 37 1.52 6.66 0.26
N VAL A 38 2.60 6.70 1.04
CA VAL A 38 3.51 7.86 1.06
C VAL A 38 4.24 8.02 -0.27
N LEU A 39 4.68 6.94 -0.92
CA LEU A 39 5.31 7.02 -2.25
C LEU A 39 4.33 7.54 -3.31
N GLU A 40 3.05 7.17 -3.21
CA GLU A 40 1.96 7.65 -4.06
C GLU A 40 1.72 9.15 -3.84
N GLU A 41 1.55 9.57 -2.58
CA GLU A 41 1.37 10.98 -2.20
C GLU A 41 2.52 11.86 -2.67
N MET A 42 3.75 11.33 -2.62
CA MET A 42 4.96 12.03 -3.09
C MET A 42 5.11 12.00 -4.62
N GLY A 43 4.35 11.19 -5.34
CA GLY A 43 4.45 11.03 -6.80
C GLY A 43 5.79 10.43 -7.26
N VAL A 44 6.36 9.51 -6.48
CA VAL A 44 7.71 8.94 -6.74
C VAL A 44 7.74 7.42 -6.90
N ILE A 45 6.59 6.75 -7.00
CA ILE A 45 6.50 5.29 -7.22
C ILE A 45 7.39 4.84 -8.38
N ASP A 46 7.27 5.48 -9.55
CA ASP A 46 8.04 5.12 -10.77
C ASP A 46 9.53 5.43 -10.68
N LYS A 47 9.97 6.09 -9.60
CA LYS A 47 11.37 6.48 -9.34
C LYS A 47 11.96 5.77 -8.13
N THR A 48 11.26 4.77 -7.58
CA THR A 48 11.64 4.09 -6.34
C THR A 48 11.96 2.61 -6.60
N ILE A 49 13.04 2.11 -6.00
CA ILE A 49 13.38 0.68 -5.99
C ILE A 49 13.13 0.13 -4.58
N GLY A 50 12.22 -0.82 -4.46
CA GLY A 50 11.99 -1.56 -3.21
C GLY A 50 13.03 -2.66 -3.02
N VAL A 51 13.66 -2.71 -1.85
CA VAL A 51 14.59 -3.77 -1.45
C VAL A 51 14.07 -4.41 -0.17
N ALA A 52 13.82 -5.71 -0.20
CA ALA A 52 13.35 -6.49 0.95
C ALA A 52 14.21 -7.75 1.14
N PRO A 53 14.42 -8.21 2.40
CA PRO A 53 15.07 -9.48 2.70
C PRO A 53 14.18 -10.69 2.39
#